data_AF-A8PJ28-F1
#
_entry.id   AF-A8PJ28-F1
#
_cell.length_a   1.000
_cell.length_b   1.000
_cell.length_c   1.000
_cell.angle_alpha   90.00
_cell.angle_beta   90.00
_cell.angle_gamma   90.00
#
_symmetry.space_group_name_H-M   'P 1'
#
loop_
_entity.id
_entity.type
_entity.pdbx_description
1 polymer ?
#
loop_
_entity_poly.entity_id
_entity_poly.type
_entity_poly.pdbx_seq_one_letter_code
_entity_poly.pdbx_strand_id
1 'polypeptide(L)'
;MASTLKSPAVPPSILDTDLYKLTMQQAILIKFPAVEATYRFTNRNKATRFSRQCIERFRSAVARFSLLALTPDERAWLDKTCPYLTKEYLDYLEAFRFKPEQVDIVFVPEEGDEGWGQVKIEATGPWVETILWEVPLMACLSETYFQSVDRDWEMDGQEELAYQKGRRLLEAGCSFNEFGTRRRRSFRTQEIVLRGLVKASREVGPEKTNGTSAAGTERGTSIGRLLGTSNVHLARLQGLQPVGTIAHEWFMGVRCGYHGV
;
A
#
# COMPACT_ATOMS: atom_id res chain seq x y z
N MET A 1 26.89 -10.58 17.23
CA MET A 1 26.53 -9.14 17.31
C MET A 1 25.03 -9.04 17.48
N ALA A 2 24.57 -8.42 18.57
CA ALA A 2 23.15 -8.20 18.80
C ALA A 2 22.59 -7.36 17.64
N SER A 3 21.82 -8.00 16.77
CA SER A 3 21.06 -7.35 15.71
C SER A 3 20.29 -6.17 16.30
N THR A 4 20.71 -4.94 16.03
CA THR A 4 19.99 -3.72 16.38
C THR A 4 18.53 -3.93 16.00
N LEU A 5 17.63 -3.94 16.98
CA LEU A 5 16.21 -4.17 16.73
C LEU A 5 15.72 -3.06 15.78
N LYS A 6 15.46 -3.41 14.51
CA LYS A 6 14.85 -2.48 13.55
C LYS A 6 13.56 -1.92 14.16
N SER A 7 13.32 -0.64 13.94
CA SER A 7 12.10 0.06 14.38
C SER A 7 10.85 -0.71 13.95
N PRO A 8 9.75 -0.67 14.73
CA PRO A 8 8.50 -1.30 14.33
C PRO A 8 8.05 -0.83 12.94
N ALA A 9 7.48 -1.73 12.15
CA ALA A 9 7.02 -1.47 10.78
C ALA A 9 5.73 -0.64 10.75
N VAL A 10 5.78 0.59 11.24
CA VAL A 10 4.65 1.53 11.23
C VAL A 10 4.65 2.30 9.90
N PRO A 11 3.51 2.45 9.23
CA PRO A 11 3.39 3.33 8.07
C PRO A 11 3.89 4.75 8.40
N PRO A 12 4.66 5.41 7.53
CA PRO A 12 5.17 6.76 7.79
C PRO A 12 4.08 7.84 7.74
N SER A 13 2.89 7.52 7.23
CA SER A 13 1.77 8.44 7.05
C SER A 13 0.45 7.67 6.95
N ILE A 14 -0.67 8.33 7.26
CA ILE A 14 -2.01 7.83 6.94
C ILE A 14 -2.22 7.64 5.43
N LEU A 15 -1.46 8.37 4.61
CA LEU A 15 -1.49 8.28 3.15
C LEU A 15 -0.63 7.13 2.59
N ASP A 16 0.05 6.37 3.45
CA ASP A 16 0.78 5.17 3.02
C ASP A 16 -0.20 4.00 2.80
N THR A 17 -1.10 4.22 1.83
CA THR A 17 -2.18 3.34 1.42
C THR A 17 -2.43 3.50 -0.08
N ASP A 18 -3.20 2.59 -0.67
CA ASP A 18 -3.58 2.68 -2.07
C ASP A 18 -4.74 3.68 -2.26
N LEU A 19 -4.69 4.53 -3.30
CA LEU A 19 -5.66 5.61 -3.55
C LEU A 19 -7.12 5.14 -3.50
N TYR A 20 -7.40 3.94 -4.02
CA TYR A 20 -8.77 3.42 -4.06
C TYR A 20 -9.39 3.27 -2.67
N LYS A 21 -8.59 3.12 -1.62
CA LYS A 21 -9.08 3.09 -0.23
C LYS A 21 -9.65 4.43 0.20
N LEU A 22 -9.01 5.54 -0.19
CA LEU A 22 -9.51 6.88 0.11
C LEU A 22 -10.78 7.20 -0.68
N THR A 23 -10.79 6.90 -1.98
CA THR A 23 -11.97 7.19 -2.82
C THR A 23 -13.17 6.34 -2.44
N MET A 24 -12.97 5.07 -2.07
CA MET A 24 -14.04 4.23 -1.54
C MET A 24 -14.47 4.64 -0.13
N GLN A 25 -13.54 5.05 0.75
CA GLN A 25 -13.91 5.56 2.08
C GLN A 25 -14.84 6.77 1.97
N GLN A 26 -14.53 7.72 1.07
CA GLN A 26 -15.44 8.83 0.77
C GLN A 26 -16.81 8.34 0.29
N ALA A 27 -16.85 7.38 -0.63
CA ALA A 27 -18.12 6.84 -1.13
C ALA A 27 -18.94 6.16 -0.03
N ILE A 28 -18.29 5.44 0.89
CA ILE A 28 -18.92 4.81 2.05
C ILE A 28 -19.41 5.88 3.03
N LEU A 29 -18.62 6.91 3.33
CA LEU A 29 -19.02 8.02 4.20
C LEU A 29 -20.32 8.67 3.71
N ILE A 30 -20.46 8.82 2.38
CA ILE A 30 -21.64 9.44 1.75
C ILE A 30 -22.84 8.49 1.69
N LYS A 31 -22.62 7.22 1.35
CA LYS A 31 -23.71 6.28 0.99
C LYS A 31 -24.08 5.28 2.08
N PHE A 32 -23.11 4.89 2.92
CA PHE A 32 -23.22 3.79 3.87
C PHE A 32 -22.60 4.13 5.25
N PRO A 33 -22.86 5.31 5.84
CA PRO A 33 -22.17 5.75 7.06
C PRO A 33 -22.43 4.87 8.29
N ALA A 34 -23.55 4.15 8.31
CA ALA A 34 -23.97 3.30 9.44
C ALA A 34 -23.70 1.79 9.22
N VAL A 35 -23.11 1.41 8.08
CA VAL A 35 -22.85 -0.01 7.78
C VAL A 35 -21.64 -0.49 8.56
N GLU A 36 -21.75 -1.65 9.20
CA GLU A 36 -20.66 -2.37 9.84
C GLU A 36 -20.00 -3.36 8.85
N ALA A 37 -18.70 -3.58 8.99
CA ALA A 37 -17.96 -4.55 8.17
C ALA A 37 -16.91 -5.30 8.99
N THR A 38 -16.67 -6.56 8.59
CA THR A 38 -15.56 -7.38 9.11
C THR A 38 -14.68 -7.82 7.94
N TYR A 39 -13.39 -7.48 8.02
CA TYR A 39 -12.35 -7.94 7.10
C TYR A 39 -11.55 -9.05 7.76
N ARG A 40 -11.26 -10.13 7.01
CA ARG A 40 -10.44 -11.25 7.50
C ARG A 40 -9.20 -11.43 6.65
N PHE A 41 -8.04 -11.51 7.30
CA PHE A 41 -6.80 -11.91 6.66
C PHE A 41 -6.80 -13.40 6.34
N THR A 42 -6.19 -13.77 5.22
CA THR A 42 -5.96 -15.17 4.87
C THR A 42 -4.56 -15.33 4.34
N ASN A 43 -3.72 -16.07 5.07
CA ASN A 43 -2.45 -16.54 4.53
C ASN A 43 -2.72 -17.69 3.55
N ARG A 44 -2.58 -17.41 2.25
CA ARG A 44 -2.79 -18.42 1.19
C ARG A 44 -1.59 -19.36 1.05
N ASN A 45 -0.40 -18.95 1.47
CA ASN A 45 0.79 -19.80 1.43
C ASN A 45 0.99 -20.48 2.78
N LYS A 46 0.49 -21.71 2.91
CA LYS A 46 0.60 -22.50 4.14
C LYS A 46 2.05 -22.80 4.55
N ALA A 47 3.01 -22.76 3.62
CA ALA A 47 4.42 -22.95 3.92
C ALA A 47 5.05 -21.73 4.61
N THR A 48 4.48 -20.53 4.42
CA THR A 48 4.90 -19.33 5.14
C THR A 48 4.36 -19.38 6.56
N ARG A 49 5.28 -19.46 7.53
CA ARG A 49 4.99 -19.53 8.96
C ARG A 49 5.55 -18.31 9.67
N PHE A 50 4.88 -17.85 10.71
CA PHE A 50 5.29 -16.72 11.51
C PHE A 50 5.87 -17.21 12.83
N SER A 51 6.93 -16.56 13.30
CA SER A 51 7.36 -16.75 14.69
C SER A 51 6.46 -15.95 15.63
N ARG A 52 6.29 -16.42 16.87
CA ARG A 52 5.56 -15.68 17.91
C ARG A 52 6.11 -14.27 18.09
N GLN A 53 7.44 -14.11 18.08
CA GLN A 53 8.10 -12.81 18.16
C GLN A 53 7.73 -11.88 16.99
N CYS A 54 7.61 -12.42 15.77
CA CYS A 54 7.14 -11.64 14.61
C CYS A 54 5.73 -11.08 14.86
N ILE A 55 4.82 -11.90 15.41
CA ILE A 55 3.45 -11.46 15.68
C ILE A 55 3.38 -10.46 16.84
N GLU A 56 4.16 -10.62 17.90
CA GLU A 56 4.20 -9.60 18.96
C GLU A 56 4.76 -8.25 18.48
N ARG A 57 5.77 -8.29 17.59
CA ARG A 57 6.27 -7.07 16.92
C ARG A 57 5.20 -6.44 16.03
N PHE A 58 4.45 -7.26 15.30
CA PHE A 58 3.35 -6.79 14.45
C PHE A 58 2.24 -6.13 15.29
N ARG A 59 1.79 -6.76 16.38
CA ARG A 59 0.83 -6.16 17.33
C ARG A 59 1.31 -4.82 17.87
N SER A 60 2.59 -4.76 18.27
CA SER A 60 3.21 -3.53 18.77
C SER A 60 3.25 -2.42 17.72
N ALA A 61 3.42 -2.76 16.44
CA ALA A 61 3.36 -1.81 15.33
C ALA A 61 1.92 -1.33 15.08
N VAL A 62 0.95 -2.24 15.02
CA VAL A 62 -0.47 -1.93 14.82
C VAL A 62 -1.03 -1.02 15.92
N ALA A 63 -0.63 -1.24 17.18
CA ALA A 63 -1.01 -0.37 18.29
C ALA A 63 -0.60 1.09 18.10
N ARG A 64 0.45 1.36 17.32
CA ARG A 64 0.95 2.71 17.00
C ARG A 64 0.24 3.36 15.82
N PHE A 65 -0.65 2.66 15.11
CA PHE A 65 -1.40 3.26 14.00
C PHE A 65 -2.33 4.37 14.48
N SER A 66 -2.76 4.33 15.75
CA SER A 66 -3.51 5.40 16.41
C SER A 66 -2.80 6.76 16.42
N LEU A 67 -1.48 6.77 16.25
CA LEU A 67 -0.67 7.99 16.17
C LEU A 67 -0.67 8.62 14.76
N LEU A 68 -1.17 7.90 13.75
CA LEU A 68 -1.25 8.40 12.39
C LEU A 68 -2.43 9.36 12.25
N ALA A 69 -2.15 10.50 11.63
CA ALA A 69 -3.11 11.55 11.34
C ALA A 69 -2.75 12.19 10.00
N LEU A 70 -3.75 12.66 9.26
CA LEU A 70 -3.49 13.48 8.09
C LEU A 70 -2.88 14.80 8.56
N THR A 71 -1.69 15.13 8.05
CA THR A 71 -1.05 16.41 8.37
C THR A 71 -1.62 17.55 7.51
N PRO A 72 -1.49 18.82 7.93
CA PRO A 72 -1.94 19.96 7.11
C PRO A 72 -1.33 19.99 5.69
N ASP A 73 -0.04 19.64 5.57
CA ASP A 73 0.65 19.59 4.28
C ASP A 73 0.16 18.45 3.38
N GLU A 74 -0.18 17.32 3.97
CA GLU A 74 -0.76 16.18 3.25
C GLU A 74 -2.19 16.50 2.79
N ARG A 75 -2.98 17.14 3.66
CA ARG A 75 -4.31 17.61 3.33
C ARG A 75 -4.30 18.58 2.16
N ALA A 76 -3.46 19.61 2.21
CA ALA A 76 -3.33 20.60 1.14
C ALA A 76 -2.89 19.95 -0.19
N TRP A 77 -2.02 18.94 -0.12
CA TRP A 77 -1.60 18.19 -1.30
C TRP A 77 -2.73 17.35 -1.90
N LEU A 78 -3.56 16.71 -1.07
CA LEU A 78 -4.75 15.98 -1.53
C LEU A 78 -5.78 16.90 -2.19
N ASP A 79 -6.09 18.04 -1.56
CA ASP A 79 -7.04 19.02 -2.09
C ASP A 79 -6.63 19.49 -3.51
N LYS A 80 -5.33 19.70 -3.73
CA LYS A 80 -4.77 20.07 -5.03
C LYS A 80 -4.72 18.92 -6.04
N THR A 81 -4.27 17.74 -5.62
CA THR A 81 -3.91 16.63 -6.54
C THR A 81 -5.08 15.70 -6.83
N CYS A 82 -6.03 15.61 -5.90
CA CYS A 82 -7.19 14.73 -5.94
C CYS A 82 -8.47 15.58 -5.80
N PRO A 83 -8.81 16.44 -6.77
CA PRO A 83 -9.93 17.41 -6.66
C PRO A 83 -11.31 16.75 -6.57
N TYR A 84 -11.40 15.45 -6.79
CA TYR A 84 -12.60 14.63 -6.58
C TYR A 84 -12.80 14.19 -5.12
N LEU A 85 -11.81 14.42 -4.25
CA LEU A 85 -11.99 14.29 -2.80
C LEU A 85 -12.64 15.58 -2.27
N THR A 86 -13.81 15.47 -1.65
CA THR A 86 -14.56 16.64 -1.19
C THR A 86 -13.95 17.21 0.08
N LYS A 87 -14.21 18.49 0.37
CA LYS A 87 -13.70 19.14 1.58
C LYS A 87 -14.19 18.47 2.85
N GLU A 88 -15.45 18.04 2.86
CA GLU A 88 -16.07 17.32 3.97
C GLU A 88 -15.38 15.97 4.23
N TYR A 89 -14.96 15.27 3.17
CA TYR A 89 -14.18 14.05 3.31
C TYR A 89 -12.76 14.33 3.80
N LEU A 90 -12.12 15.41 3.34
CA LEU A 90 -10.80 15.81 3.86
C LEU A 90 -10.87 16.21 5.35
N ASP A 91 -11.94 16.88 5.78
CA ASP A 91 -12.23 17.16 7.19
C ASP A 91 -12.37 15.86 8.00
N TYR A 92 -13.13 14.90 7.46
CA TYR A 92 -13.26 13.59 8.07
C TYR A 92 -11.91 12.86 8.18
N LEU A 93 -11.11 12.83 7.10
CA LEU A 93 -9.82 12.15 7.07
C LEU A 93 -8.79 12.81 8.00
N GLU A 94 -8.86 14.13 8.19
CA GLU A 94 -8.03 14.86 9.16
C GLU A 94 -8.39 14.53 10.61
N ALA A 95 -9.68 14.40 10.90
CA ALA A 95 -10.16 13.97 12.22
C ALA A 95 -9.98 12.46 12.47
N PHE A 96 -9.91 11.65 11.42
CA PHE A 96 -9.83 10.20 11.51
C PHE A 96 -8.60 9.74 12.30
N ARG A 97 -8.80 8.79 13.20
CA ARG A 97 -7.73 8.04 13.87
C ARG A 97 -8.05 6.56 13.78
N PHE A 98 -7.02 5.76 13.50
CA PHE A 98 -7.12 4.33 13.64
C PHE A 98 -7.41 3.96 15.11
N LYS A 99 -8.33 3.00 15.30
CA LYS A 99 -8.73 2.45 16.60
C LYS A 99 -8.22 1.02 16.71
N PRO A 100 -7.01 0.76 17.25
CA PRO A 100 -6.41 -0.58 17.28
C PRO A 100 -7.31 -1.66 17.89
N GLU A 101 -8.24 -1.28 18.78
CA GLU A 101 -9.28 -2.15 19.33
C GLU A 101 -10.24 -2.77 18.28
N GLN A 102 -10.29 -2.22 17.06
CA GLN A 102 -11.01 -2.80 15.93
C GLN A 102 -10.32 -4.01 15.33
N VAL A 103 -9.04 -4.25 15.64
CA VAL A 103 -8.21 -5.28 15.02
C VAL A 103 -7.87 -6.37 16.02
N ASP A 104 -8.44 -7.55 15.84
CA ASP A 104 -8.05 -8.74 16.57
C ASP A 104 -6.91 -9.47 15.82
N ILE A 105 -5.83 -9.78 16.55
CA ILE A 105 -4.64 -10.45 16.01
C ILE A 105 -4.35 -11.66 16.89
N VAL A 106 -4.60 -12.86 16.36
CA VAL A 106 -4.43 -14.13 17.09
C VAL A 106 -3.34 -14.96 16.44
N PHE A 107 -2.26 -15.21 17.18
CA PHE A 107 -1.25 -16.20 16.82
C PHE A 107 -1.80 -17.60 17.10
N VAL A 108 -1.68 -18.49 16.12
CA VAL A 108 -2.13 -19.89 16.20
C VAL A 108 -0.90 -20.79 16.06
N PRO A 109 -0.36 -21.32 17.18
CA PRO A 109 0.80 -22.20 17.13
C PRO A 109 0.53 -23.46 16.29
N GLU A 110 1.59 -23.99 15.68
CA GLU A 110 1.56 -25.31 15.08
C GLU A 110 1.61 -26.41 16.15
N GLU A 111 1.05 -27.58 15.84
CA GLU A 111 1.10 -28.72 16.74
C GLU A 111 2.56 -29.14 16.96
N GLY A 112 3.01 -29.11 18.21
CA GLY A 112 4.39 -29.43 18.60
C GLY A 112 5.40 -28.28 18.49
N ASP A 113 4.99 -27.07 18.10
CA ASP A 113 5.86 -25.88 18.08
C ASP A 113 5.13 -24.62 18.58
N GLU A 114 5.40 -24.22 19.83
CA GLU A 114 4.79 -23.02 20.43
C GLU A 114 5.39 -21.70 19.92
N GLY A 115 6.55 -21.77 19.26
CA GLY A 115 7.30 -20.64 18.74
C GLY A 115 6.92 -20.27 17.30
N TRP A 116 6.39 -21.22 16.54
CA TRP A 116 6.02 -21.05 15.13
C TRP A 116 4.56 -21.41 14.85
N GLY A 117 3.97 -20.73 13.88
CA GLY A 117 2.59 -21.01 13.51
C GLY A 117 2.02 -20.04 12.50
N GLN A 118 0.70 -19.91 12.55
CA GLN A 118 -0.09 -19.05 11.67
C GLN A 118 -0.62 -17.83 12.43
N VAL A 119 -1.20 -16.89 11.68
CA VAL A 119 -1.85 -15.71 12.26
C VAL A 119 -3.25 -15.57 11.68
N LYS A 120 -4.22 -15.30 12.56
CA LYS A 120 -5.56 -14.84 12.21
C LYS A 120 -5.63 -13.34 12.52
N ILE A 121 -6.15 -12.56 11.58
CA ILE A 121 -6.33 -11.12 11.74
C ILE A 121 -7.74 -10.79 11.27
N GLU A 122 -8.51 -10.15 12.14
CA GLU A 122 -9.84 -9.64 11.80
C GLU A 122 -9.92 -8.16 12.15
N ALA A 123 -10.46 -7.34 11.25
CA ALA A 123 -10.76 -5.93 11.51
C ALA A 123 -12.28 -5.72 11.43
N THR A 124 -12.91 -5.31 12.54
CA THR A 124 -14.37 -5.19 12.67
C THR A 124 -14.77 -3.82 13.22
N GLY A 125 -15.85 -3.26 12.69
CA GLY A 125 -16.37 -1.94 13.06
C GLY A 125 -17.07 -1.25 11.90
N PRO A 126 -17.40 0.06 12.04
CA PRO A 126 -18.02 0.85 10.98
C PRO A 126 -17.20 0.75 9.69
N TRP A 127 -17.86 0.48 8.57
CA TRP A 127 -17.20 0.24 7.28
C TRP A 127 -16.34 1.42 6.84
N VAL A 128 -16.83 2.64 7.12
CA VAL A 128 -16.11 3.89 6.87
C VAL A 128 -14.79 3.98 7.64
N GLU A 129 -14.66 3.30 8.78
CA GLU A 129 -13.42 3.23 9.55
C GLU A 129 -12.58 2.02 9.13
N THR A 130 -13.20 0.85 9.01
CA THR A 130 -12.48 -0.40 8.82
C THR A 130 -11.85 -0.57 7.43
N ILE A 131 -12.37 0.12 6.42
CA ILE A 131 -11.85 0.08 5.06
C ILE A 131 -10.35 0.42 4.97
N LEU A 132 -9.87 1.36 5.81
CA LEU A 132 -8.48 1.81 5.77
C LEU A 132 -7.48 0.81 6.38
N TRP A 133 -7.94 -0.23 7.08
CA TRP A 133 -7.04 -1.20 7.72
C TRP A 133 -6.33 -2.13 6.71
N GLU A 134 -6.97 -2.50 5.60
CA GLU A 134 -6.44 -3.55 4.70
C GLU A 134 -4.99 -3.31 4.28
N VAL A 135 -4.73 -2.17 3.63
CA VAL A 135 -3.44 -1.93 2.98
C VAL A 135 -2.32 -1.76 4.01
N PRO A 136 -2.47 -0.91 5.04
CA PRO A 136 -1.45 -0.74 6.07
C PRO A 136 -1.21 -2.01 6.89
N LEU A 137 -2.23 -2.80 7.24
CA LEU A 137 -2.04 -4.07 7.96
C LEU A 137 -1.24 -5.06 7.12
N MET A 138 -1.58 -5.22 5.84
CA MET A 138 -0.85 -6.14 4.96
C MET A 138 0.61 -5.72 4.74
N ALA A 139 0.85 -4.43 4.50
CA ALA A 139 2.20 -3.90 4.33
C ALA A 139 3.03 -4.04 5.62
N CYS A 140 2.43 -3.73 6.78
CA CYS A 140 3.06 -3.88 8.09
C CYS A 140 3.40 -5.33 8.44
N LEU A 141 2.49 -6.27 8.17
CA LEU A 141 2.72 -7.70 8.40
C LEU A 141 3.86 -8.22 7.52
N SER A 142 3.84 -7.86 6.23
CA SER A 142 4.90 -8.22 5.27
C SER A 142 6.26 -7.69 5.72
N GLU A 143 6.33 -6.40 6.07
CA GLU A 143 7.58 -5.81 6.52
C GLU A 143 8.07 -6.40 7.85
N THR A 144 7.17 -6.64 8.81
CA THR A 144 7.53 -7.29 10.07
C THR A 144 8.07 -8.71 9.86
N TYR A 145 7.50 -9.45 8.89
CA TYR A 145 7.98 -10.77 8.49
C TYR A 145 9.41 -10.71 7.96
N PHE A 146 9.71 -9.82 7.01
CA PHE A 146 11.07 -9.70 6.46
C PHE A 146 12.08 -9.04 7.41
N GLN A 147 11.61 -8.41 8.50
CA GLN A 147 12.47 -7.93 9.59
C GLN A 147 12.80 -9.02 10.62
N SER A 148 11.96 -10.05 10.78
CA SER A 148 12.02 -10.95 11.94
C SER A 148 12.14 -12.44 11.59
N VAL A 149 11.63 -12.85 10.44
CA VAL A 149 11.56 -14.27 10.01
C VAL A 149 12.53 -14.51 8.86
N ASP A 150 12.23 -13.95 7.69
CA ASP A 150 13.08 -14.09 6.50
C ASP A 150 13.99 -12.88 6.39
N ARG A 151 15.24 -13.06 6.80
CA ARG A 151 16.25 -12.01 6.88
C ARG A 151 17.36 -12.16 5.84
N ASP A 152 17.32 -13.23 5.04
CA ASP A 152 18.35 -13.55 4.06
C ASP A 152 18.06 -12.82 2.75
N TRP A 153 18.18 -11.50 2.81
CA TRP A 153 17.96 -10.61 1.68
C TRP A 153 18.66 -9.28 1.88
N GLU A 154 19.03 -8.65 0.77
CA GLU A 154 19.68 -7.35 0.75
C GLU A 154 18.94 -6.38 -0.19
N MET A 155 19.19 -5.08 0.00
CA MET A 155 18.63 -4.02 -0.83
C MET A 155 19.48 -3.65 -2.03
N ASP A 156 20.70 -4.19 -2.11
CA ASP A 156 21.65 -3.87 -3.16
C ASP A 156 21.11 -4.25 -4.54
N GLY A 157 21.32 -3.36 -5.51
CA GLY A 157 20.87 -3.54 -6.90
C GLY A 157 19.36 -3.45 -7.12
N GLN A 158 18.51 -3.29 -6.09
CA GLN A 158 17.06 -3.21 -6.27
C GLN A 158 16.61 -2.01 -7.11
N GLU A 159 17.27 -0.86 -6.95
CA GLU A 159 17.01 0.34 -7.76
C GLU A 159 17.30 0.08 -9.25
N GLU A 160 18.45 -0.54 -9.54
CA GLU A 160 18.88 -0.84 -10.90
C GLU A 160 17.98 -1.90 -11.54
N LEU A 161 17.59 -2.94 -10.80
CA LEU A 161 16.61 -3.92 -11.26
C LEU A 161 15.27 -3.28 -11.60
N ALA A 162 14.79 -2.34 -10.79
CA ALA A 162 13.56 -1.61 -11.06
C ALA A 162 13.71 -0.69 -12.28
N TYR A 163 14.83 0.01 -12.40
CA TYR A 163 15.16 0.82 -13.57
C TYR A 163 15.16 0.01 -14.86
N GLN A 164 15.85 -1.14 -14.90
CA GLN A 164 15.90 -2.01 -16.08
C GLN A 164 14.52 -2.57 -16.45
N LYS A 165 13.70 -2.93 -15.46
CA LYS A 165 12.30 -3.33 -15.70
C LYS A 165 11.48 -2.17 -16.30
N GLY A 166 11.59 -0.98 -15.72
CA GLY A 166 10.91 0.22 -16.20
C GLY A 166 11.30 0.52 -17.65
N ARG A 167 12.59 0.51 -17.97
CA ARG A 167 13.09 0.70 -19.33
C ARG A 167 12.51 -0.29 -20.32
N ARG A 168 12.56 -1.58 -20.01
CA ARG A 168 12.00 -2.63 -20.88
C ARG A 168 10.52 -2.42 -21.16
N LEU A 169 9.73 -2.01 -20.17
CA LEU A 169 8.31 -1.71 -20.35
C LEU A 169 8.10 -0.49 -21.25
N LEU A 170 8.87 0.58 -21.02
CA LEU A 170 8.77 1.82 -21.80
C LEU A 170 9.20 1.64 -23.26
N GLU A 171 10.33 0.97 -23.49
CA GLU A 171 10.85 0.66 -24.84
C GLU A 171 9.90 -0.26 -25.62
N ALA A 172 9.16 -1.13 -24.92
CA ALA A 172 8.10 -1.97 -25.49
C ALA A 172 6.76 -1.25 -25.68
N GLY A 173 6.67 0.06 -25.41
CA GLY A 173 5.45 0.85 -25.58
C GLY A 173 4.38 0.66 -24.51
N CYS A 174 4.69 0.03 -23.38
CA CYS A 174 3.72 -0.25 -22.32
C CYS A 174 3.43 0.97 -21.45
N SER A 175 2.14 1.23 -21.20
CA SER A 175 1.71 2.16 -20.15
C SER A 175 1.39 1.39 -18.87
N PHE A 176 1.97 1.78 -17.74
CA PHE A 176 1.87 1.01 -16.49
C PHE A 176 1.85 1.87 -15.22
N ASN A 177 1.38 1.28 -14.13
CA ASN A 177 1.35 1.85 -12.79
C ASN A 177 2.11 0.94 -11.82
N GLU A 178 2.64 1.50 -10.74
CA GLU A 178 3.12 0.73 -9.58
C GLU A 178 1.95 0.47 -8.61
N PHE A 179 1.79 -0.77 -8.14
CA PHE A 179 0.62 -1.22 -7.36
C PHE A 179 1.00 -2.22 -6.24
N GLY A 180 2.21 -2.08 -5.70
CA GLY A 180 2.87 -3.07 -4.85
C GLY A 180 2.72 -2.86 -3.33
N THR A 181 2.00 -1.83 -2.88
CA THR A 181 1.95 -1.42 -1.45
C THR A 181 1.66 -2.59 -0.50
N ARG A 182 0.57 -3.32 -0.75
CA ARG A 182 0.07 -4.39 0.15
C ARG A 182 1.05 -5.52 0.43
N ARG A 183 2.01 -5.78 -0.46
CA ARG A 183 2.94 -6.92 -0.37
C ARG A 183 4.40 -6.49 -0.51
N ARG A 184 4.68 -5.21 -0.29
CA ARG A 184 6.05 -4.71 -0.33
C ARG A 184 6.86 -5.38 0.78
N ARG A 185 8.16 -5.59 0.52
CA ARG A 185 9.08 -6.12 1.52
C ARG A 185 9.32 -5.14 2.67
N SER A 186 9.44 -3.87 2.35
CA SER A 186 9.45 -2.77 3.31
C SER A 186 9.00 -1.48 2.62
N PHE A 187 8.64 -0.45 3.38
CA PHE A 187 8.41 0.90 2.84
C PHE A 187 9.61 1.35 1.98
N ARG A 188 10.82 1.21 2.52
CA ARG A 188 12.06 1.59 1.83
C ARG A 188 12.28 0.81 0.53
N THR A 189 11.87 -0.46 0.48
CA THR A 189 11.93 -1.25 -0.76
C THR A 189 11.02 -0.68 -1.83
N GLN A 190 9.77 -0.34 -1.50
CA GLN A 190 8.84 0.24 -2.47
C GLN A 190 9.34 1.61 -2.96
N GLU A 191 9.88 2.43 -2.06
CA GLU A 191 10.48 3.72 -2.40
C GLU A 191 11.64 3.58 -3.40
N ILE A 192 12.56 2.63 -3.15
CA ILE A 192 13.70 2.35 -4.05
C ILE A 192 13.21 1.85 -5.42
N VAL A 193 12.21 0.97 -5.45
CA VAL A 193 11.62 0.50 -6.70
C VAL A 193 11.03 1.67 -7.50
N LEU A 194 10.25 2.55 -6.84
CA LEU A 194 9.70 3.73 -7.50
C LEU A 194 10.79 4.66 -8.02
N ARG A 195 11.87 4.88 -7.27
CA ARG A 195 12.99 5.70 -7.75
C ARG A 195 13.58 5.15 -9.06
N GLY A 196 13.81 3.85 -9.13
CA GLY A 196 14.28 3.19 -10.36
C GLY A 196 13.30 3.35 -11.53
N LEU A 197 12.00 3.16 -11.30
CA LEU A 197 10.96 3.34 -12.32
C LEU A 197 10.86 4.80 -12.81
N VAL A 198 10.94 5.77 -11.90
CA VAL A 198 10.95 7.20 -12.22
C VAL A 198 12.20 7.57 -13.02
N LYS A 199 13.37 7.06 -12.63
CA LYS A 199 14.61 7.24 -13.38
C LYS A 199 14.46 6.73 -14.82
N ALA A 200 13.92 5.52 -14.99
CA ALA A 200 13.66 4.95 -16.32
C ALA A 200 12.70 5.83 -17.13
N SER A 201 11.61 6.30 -16.52
CA SER A 201 10.63 7.18 -17.18
C SER A 201 11.23 8.52 -17.60
N ARG A 202 12.16 9.10 -16.82
CA ARG A 202 12.84 10.36 -17.17
C ARG A 202 13.87 10.20 -18.28
N GLU A 203 14.47 9.02 -18.40
CA GLU A 203 15.51 8.74 -19.41
C GLU A 203 14.94 8.26 -20.74
N VAL A 204 13.90 7.42 -20.72
CA VAL A 204 13.32 6.78 -21.91
C VAL A 204 11.99 7.40 -22.33
N GLY A 205 11.27 8.04 -21.41
CA GLY A 205 9.89 8.47 -21.63
C GLY A 205 9.68 9.46 -22.80
N PRO A 206 8.42 9.63 -23.21
CA PRO A 206 8.07 10.31 -24.47
C PRO A 206 8.53 11.78 -24.54
N GLU A 207 8.78 12.42 -23.39
CA GLU A 207 9.27 13.80 -23.32
C GLU A 207 10.68 13.99 -23.90
N LYS A 208 11.50 12.93 -24.00
CA LYS A 208 12.84 12.97 -24.62
C LYS A 208 12.90 12.47 -26.06
N THR A 209 11.86 11.82 -26.57
CA THR A 209 11.86 11.28 -27.95
C THR A 209 11.52 12.31 -29.04
N ASN A 210 11.54 13.61 -28.73
CA ASN A 210 11.34 14.71 -29.69
C ASN A 210 12.55 14.93 -30.65
N GLY A 211 13.16 13.88 -31.20
CA GLY A 211 14.10 14.07 -32.33
C GLY A 211 15.20 13.04 -32.54
N THR A 212 15.42 12.11 -31.61
CA THR A 212 16.35 11.00 -31.84
C THR A 212 15.63 9.69 -31.63
N SER A 213 15.23 9.09 -32.75
CA SER A 213 15.03 7.64 -32.83
C SER A 213 16.19 6.98 -32.10
N ALA A 214 15.92 6.31 -30.98
CA ALA A 214 16.89 5.45 -30.34
C ALA A 214 17.39 4.50 -31.43
N ALA A 215 18.70 4.52 -31.69
CA ALA A 215 19.33 3.74 -32.75
C ALA A 215 18.88 2.28 -32.64
N GLY A 216 18.00 1.85 -33.55
CA GLY A 216 17.43 0.50 -33.59
C GLY A 216 15.91 0.38 -33.40
N THR A 217 15.17 1.47 -33.14
CA THR A 217 13.69 1.40 -33.11
C THR A 217 13.11 1.65 -34.49
N GLU A 218 12.42 0.64 -35.03
CA GLU A 218 11.67 0.74 -36.28
C GLU A 218 10.70 1.92 -36.24
N ARG A 219 10.55 2.61 -37.36
CA ARG A 219 9.63 3.76 -37.52
C ARG A 219 8.20 3.33 -37.15
N GLY A 220 7.74 3.67 -35.95
CA GLY A 220 6.33 3.50 -35.54
C GLY A 220 6.08 3.01 -34.12
N THR A 221 7.09 2.57 -33.37
CA THR A 221 6.87 2.06 -32.01
C THR A 221 6.66 3.20 -31.01
N SER A 222 5.43 3.35 -30.50
CA SER A 222 5.13 4.34 -29.45
C SER A 222 5.89 4.02 -28.18
N ILE A 223 6.57 5.01 -27.59
CA ILE A 223 7.19 4.86 -26.26
C ILE A 223 6.10 4.80 -25.18
N GLY A 224 6.28 3.87 -24.23
CA GLY A 224 5.38 3.66 -23.11
C GLY A 224 5.42 4.80 -22.09
N ARG A 225 4.66 4.65 -20.99
CA ARG A 225 4.61 5.68 -19.94
C ARG A 225 4.41 5.06 -18.54
N LEU A 226 5.16 5.57 -17.56
CA LEU A 226 4.82 5.40 -16.15
C LEU A 226 3.67 6.37 -15.82
N LEU A 227 2.48 5.83 -15.59
CA LEU A 227 1.28 6.60 -15.34
C LEU A 227 1.20 7.11 -13.89
N GLY A 228 1.76 6.36 -12.93
CA GLY A 228 1.75 6.73 -11.52
C GLY A 228 1.98 5.54 -10.57
N THR A 229 1.58 5.72 -9.31
CA THR A 229 1.57 4.68 -8.27
C THR A 229 0.26 4.73 -7.51
N SER A 230 -0.20 3.60 -6.97
CA SER A 230 -1.33 3.61 -6.05
C SER A 230 -1.02 4.18 -4.68
N ASN A 231 0.23 4.09 -4.24
CA ASN A 231 0.61 4.55 -2.92
C ASN A 231 0.56 6.08 -2.85
N VAL A 232 -0.40 6.61 -2.12
CA VAL A 232 -0.68 8.06 -2.11
C VAL A 232 0.47 8.85 -1.50
N HIS A 233 1.08 8.33 -0.43
CA HIS A 233 2.24 8.96 0.20
C HIS A 233 3.48 8.98 -0.72
N LEU A 234 3.80 7.86 -1.38
CA LEU A 234 4.93 7.80 -2.31
C LEU A 234 4.65 8.60 -3.59
N ALA A 235 3.40 8.69 -4.04
CA ALA A 235 3.01 9.59 -5.13
C ALA A 235 3.35 11.05 -4.77
N ARG A 236 2.99 11.49 -3.56
CA ARG A 236 3.35 12.81 -3.03
C ARG A 236 4.86 13.02 -2.96
N LEU A 237 5.62 12.07 -2.40
CA LEU A 237 7.07 12.21 -2.23
C LEU A 237 7.84 12.24 -3.56
N GLN A 238 7.38 11.50 -4.58
CA GLN A 238 8.07 11.38 -5.87
C GLN A 238 7.49 12.30 -6.97
N GLY A 239 6.46 13.10 -6.66
CA GLY A 239 5.79 13.96 -7.62
C GLY A 239 5.06 13.18 -8.72
N LEU A 240 4.52 12.01 -8.39
CA LEU A 240 3.76 11.16 -9.31
C LEU A 240 2.25 11.37 -9.12
N GLN A 241 1.48 10.94 -10.12
CA GLN A 241 0.03 10.86 -9.99
C GLN A 241 -0.36 9.66 -9.12
N PRO A 242 -1.23 9.85 -8.11
CA PRO A 242 -1.82 8.73 -7.39
C PRO A 242 -2.88 8.06 -8.29
N VAL A 243 -2.89 6.73 -8.35
CA VAL A 243 -3.77 5.96 -9.25
C VAL A 243 -4.57 4.91 -8.50
N GLY A 244 -5.86 4.80 -8.80
CA GLY A 244 -6.74 3.84 -8.16
C GLY A 244 -7.95 3.54 -9.02
N THR A 245 -8.48 2.33 -8.88
CA THR A 245 -9.73 1.88 -9.49
C THR A 245 -10.64 1.38 -8.38
N ILE A 246 -11.94 1.33 -8.63
CA ILE A 246 -12.87 0.72 -7.69
C ILE A 246 -12.48 -0.74 -7.41
N ALA A 247 -12.50 -1.15 -6.13
CA ALA A 247 -12.19 -2.52 -5.74
C ALA A 247 -13.46 -3.36 -5.58
N HIS A 248 -13.30 -4.69 -5.59
CA HIS A 248 -14.41 -5.63 -5.47
C HIS A 248 -15.24 -5.47 -4.18
N GLU A 249 -14.61 -5.01 -3.09
CA GLU A 249 -15.30 -4.80 -1.81
C GLU A 249 -16.48 -3.83 -1.91
N TRP A 250 -16.42 -2.86 -2.84
CA TRP A 250 -17.54 -1.95 -3.07
C TRP A 250 -18.77 -2.72 -3.57
N PHE A 251 -18.61 -3.52 -4.62
CA PHE A 251 -19.72 -4.30 -5.18
C PHE A 251 -20.25 -5.34 -4.19
N MET A 252 -19.35 -5.96 -3.42
CA MET A 252 -19.72 -6.90 -2.36
C MET A 252 -20.50 -6.22 -1.24
N GLY A 253 -20.00 -5.08 -0.74
CA GLY A 253 -20.62 -4.33 0.35
C GLY A 253 -21.96 -3.72 -0.05
N VAL A 254 -22.07 -3.17 -1.27
CA VAL A 254 -23.35 -2.71 -1.84
C VAL A 254 -24.37 -3.87 -1.84
N ARG A 255 -24.01 -5.05 -2.36
CA ARG A 255 -24.92 -6.20 -2.37
C ARG A 255 -25.39 -6.61 -0.97
N CYS A 256 -24.52 -6.56 0.03
CA CYS A 256 -24.86 -6.93 1.40
C CYS A 256 -25.68 -5.84 2.12
N GLY A 257 -25.35 -4.57 1.93
CA GLY A 257 -26.00 -3.43 2.61
C GLY A 257 -27.44 -3.17 2.14
N TYR A 258 -27.76 -3.49 0.89
CA TYR A 258 -29.13 -3.35 0.36
C TYR A 258 -30.15 -4.36 0.94
N HIS A 259 -29.71 -5.41 1.65
CA HIS A 259 -30.61 -6.33 2.33
C HIS A 259 -30.94 -5.93 3.77
N GLY A 260 -30.38 -4.82 4.27
CA GLY A 260 -30.65 -4.26 5.60
C GLY A 260 -31.52 -3.00 5.63
N VAL A 261 -32.13 -2.62 4.50
CA VAL A 261 -33.05 -1.47 4.36
C VAL A 261 -34.42 -1.97 3.88
#